data_AF-X1MWR0-F1
#
_entry.id   AF-X1MWR0-F1
#
_cell.length_a   1.000
_cell.length_b   1.000
_cell.length_c   1.000
_cell.angle_alpha   90.00
_cell.angle_beta   90.00
_cell.angle_gamma   90.00
#
_symmetry.space_group_name_H-M   'P 1'
#
loop_
_entity.id
_entity.type
_entity.pdbx_description
1 polymer ?
#
loop_
_entity_poly.entity_id
_entity_poly.type
_entity_poly.pdbx_seq_one_letter_code
_entity_poly.pdbx_strand_id
1 'polypeptide(L)'
;MALNSWGKQKSAYKPLIYMALGLPVVCSPIPSYLGIISHGKNGCIARKNNPEFWYKALKALANDKFRTACGQNARKTAESFSKEKIAAQWSKLFQSLRK
;
A
#
# COMPACT_ATOMS: atom_id res chain seq x y z
N MET A 1 8.68 -10.89 18.05
CA MET A 1 9.31 -9.57 18.29
C MET A 1 8.59 -8.50 17.46
N ALA A 2 8.19 -7.39 18.09
CA ALA A 2 7.63 -6.22 17.40
C ALA A 2 8.57 -5.71 16.28
N LEU A 3 8.08 -4.89 15.35
CA LEU A 3 8.97 -4.10 14.49
C LEU A 3 9.91 -3.31 15.41
N ASN A 4 11.22 -3.37 15.15
CA ASN A 4 12.16 -2.46 15.81
C ASN A 4 11.77 -1.00 15.48
N SER A 5 12.29 -0.04 16.25
CA SER A 5 12.00 1.39 16.06
C SER A 5 12.16 1.84 14.61
N TRP A 6 13.15 1.31 13.90
CA TRP A 6 13.40 1.53 12.47
C TRP A 6 12.29 1.03 11.54
N GLY A 7 11.77 -0.18 11.76
CA GLY A 7 10.73 -0.76 10.91
C GLY A 7 9.41 -0.01 10.95
N LYS A 8 9.10 0.68 12.05
CA LYS A 8 7.85 1.46 12.22
C LYS A 8 7.83 2.77 11.45
N GLN A 9 9.01 3.31 11.10
CA GLN A 9 9.16 4.65 10.51
C GLN A 9 9.24 4.64 8.97
N LYS A 10 9.14 3.46 8.33
CA LYS A 10 9.24 3.38 6.87
C LYS A 10 8.04 4.04 6.20
N SER A 11 8.28 4.82 5.16
CA SER A 11 7.23 5.36 4.30
C SER A 11 6.67 4.28 3.36
N ALA A 12 5.48 4.52 2.83
CA ALA A 12 4.79 3.65 1.87
C ALA A 12 5.26 3.80 0.41
N TYR A 13 6.40 4.46 0.18
CA TYR A 13 6.88 4.79 -1.16
C TYR A 13 7.04 3.57 -2.07
N LYS A 14 7.73 2.52 -1.60
CA LYS A 14 7.95 1.29 -2.39
C LYS A 14 6.64 0.59 -2.76
N PRO A 15 5.73 0.27 -1.80
CA PRO A 15 4.41 -0.25 -2.14
C PRO A 15 3.67 0.61 -3.18
N LEU A 16 3.63 1.93 -2.99
CA LEU A 16 2.93 2.84 -3.90
C LEU A 16 3.46 2.79 -5.33
N ILE A 17 4.78 2.64 -5.54
CA ILE A 17 5.35 2.49 -6.89
C ILE A 17 4.85 1.20 -7.56
N TYR A 18 4.91 0.07 -6.87
CA TYR A 18 4.43 -1.21 -7.44
C TYR A 18 2.92 -1.18 -7.68
N MET A 19 2.17 -0.62 -6.74
CA MET A 19 0.73 -0.41 -6.89
C MET A 19 0.44 0.52 -8.09
N ALA A 20 1.23 1.57 -8.29
CA ALA A 20 1.14 2.41 -9.49
C ALA A 20 1.44 1.62 -10.75
N LEU A 21 2.30 0.59 -10.76
CA LEU A 21 2.47 -0.28 -11.92
C LEU A 21 1.33 -1.30 -12.12
N GLY A 22 0.27 -1.24 -11.30
CA GLY A 22 -0.81 -2.21 -11.32
C GLY A 22 -0.40 -3.58 -10.77
N LEU A 23 0.70 -3.64 -10.01
CA LEU A 23 1.18 -4.87 -9.42
C LEU A 23 0.58 -5.05 -8.02
N PRO A 24 0.05 -6.25 -7.71
CA PRO A 24 -0.37 -6.55 -6.36
C PRO A 24 0.85 -6.63 -5.43
N VAL A 25 0.71 -6.12 -4.21
CA VAL A 25 1.78 -6.09 -3.21
C VAL A 25 1.45 -7.01 -2.04
N VAL A 26 2.45 -7.72 -1.52
CA VAL A 26 2.38 -8.44 -0.24
C VAL A 26 3.36 -7.78 0.72
N CYS A 27 2.86 -7.26 1.84
CA CYS A 27 3.63 -6.40 2.72
C CYS A 27 3.48 -6.81 4.19
N SER A 28 4.54 -6.61 4.97
CA SER A 28 4.44 -6.67 6.43
C SER A 28 3.52 -5.56 6.98
N PRO A 29 2.95 -5.71 8.19
CA PRO A 29 2.05 -4.73 8.81
C PRO A 29 2.82 -3.51 9.34
N ILE A 30 3.46 -2.74 8.46
CA ILE A 30 4.07 -1.46 8.80
C ILE A 30 2.96 -0.39 8.87
N PRO A 31 2.92 0.50 9.88
CA PRO A 31 1.82 1.45 10.06
C PRO A 31 1.47 2.27 8.81
N SER A 32 2.46 2.78 8.10
CA SER A 32 2.26 3.52 6.84
C SER A 32 1.62 2.67 5.74
N TYR A 33 1.82 1.35 5.74
CA TYR A 33 1.25 0.44 4.76
C TYR A 33 -0.19 0.10 5.11
N LEU A 34 -0.49 -0.02 6.41
CA LEU A 34 -1.85 -0.30 6.92
C LEU A 34 -2.84 0.83 6.58
N GLY A 35 -2.37 2.07 6.45
CA GLY A 35 -3.19 3.20 6.01
C GLY A 35 -3.53 3.23 4.51
N ILE A 36 -2.92 2.37 3.70
CA ILE A 36 -3.03 2.39 2.23
C ILE A 36 -3.53 1.04 1.68
N ILE A 37 -3.06 -0.06 2.27
CA ILE A 37 -3.35 -1.42 1.81
C ILE A 37 -4.56 -1.97 2.56
N SER A 38 -5.62 -2.23 1.81
CA SER A 38 -6.78 -3.02 2.22
C SER A 38 -6.56 -4.48 1.83
N HIS A 39 -6.33 -5.34 2.83
CA HIS A 39 -5.97 -6.75 2.66
C HIS A 39 -6.98 -7.48 1.76
N GLY A 40 -6.49 -8.14 0.72
CA GLY A 40 -7.30 -8.90 -0.25
C GLY A 40 -7.96 -8.04 -1.33
N LYS A 41 -7.86 -6.70 -1.26
CA LYS A 41 -8.51 -5.80 -2.23
C LYS A 41 -7.52 -5.13 -3.17
N ASN A 42 -6.51 -4.44 -2.63
CA ASN A 42 -5.50 -3.70 -3.39
C ASN A 42 -4.06 -4.11 -2.98
N GLY A 43 -3.94 -5.21 -2.24
CA GLY A 43 -2.71 -5.80 -1.73
C GLY A 43 -3.00 -6.74 -0.57
N CYS A 44 -1.97 -7.36 -0.01
CA CYS A 44 -2.08 -8.29 1.12
C CYS A 44 -1.14 -7.86 2.25
N ILE A 45 -1.67 -7.79 3.46
CA ILE A 45 -0.87 -7.66 4.68
C ILE A 45 -0.56 -9.03 5.24
N ALA A 46 0.72 -9.40 5.27
CA ALA A 46 1.22 -10.62 5.86
C ALA A 46 1.77 -10.35 7.27
N ARG A 47 1.07 -10.83 8.29
CA ARG A 47 1.43 -10.57 9.70
C ARG A 47 2.80 -11.16 10.04
N LYS A 48 3.53 -10.45 10.90
CA LYS A 48 4.91 -10.80 11.28
C LYS A 48 4.95 -12.15 12.00
N ASN A 49 6.06 -12.88 11.84
CA ASN A 49 6.33 -14.18 12.47
C ASN A 49 5.29 -15.27 12.15
N ASN A 50 4.55 -15.12 11.05
CA ASN A 50 3.62 -16.14 10.61
C ASN A 50 3.75 -16.38 9.09
N PRO A 51 4.59 -17.36 8.68
CA PRO A 51 4.77 -17.73 7.29
C PRO A 51 3.48 -18.10 6.56
N GLU A 52 2.45 -18.58 7.27
CA GLU A 52 1.16 -18.94 6.67
C GLU A 52 0.47 -17.75 6.02
N PHE A 53 0.63 -16.54 6.54
CA PHE A 53 0.06 -15.36 5.90
C PHE A 53 0.73 -15.05 4.57
N TRP A 54 2.05 -15.23 4.49
CA TRP A 54 2.79 -15.08 3.23
C TRP A 54 2.37 -16.15 2.24
N TYR A 55 2.33 -17.41 2.67
CA TYR A 55 1.87 -18.52 1.85
C TYR A 55 0.46 -18.29 1.30
N LYS A 56 -0.51 -17.94 2.15
CA LYS A 56 -1.89 -17.66 1.74
C LYS A 56 -1.98 -16.49 0.76
N ALA A 57 -1.23 -15.42 0.99
CA ALA A 57 -1.20 -14.27 0.08
C ALA A 57 -0.63 -14.63 -1.29
N LEU A 58 0.51 -15.33 -1.33
CA LEU A 58 1.12 -15.77 -2.58
C LEU A 58 0.26 -16.80 -3.31
N LYS A 59 -0.36 -17.74 -2.58
CA LYS A 59 -1.31 -18.71 -3.13
C LYS A 59 -2.53 -18.03 -3.73
N ALA A 60 -3.09 -17.01 -3.06
CA ALA A 60 -4.19 -16.23 -3.62
C ALA A 60 -3.77 -15.52 -4.91
N LEU A 61 -2.56 -14.96 -4.95
CA LEU A 61 -2.00 -14.31 -6.13
C LEU A 61 -1.66 -15.26 -7.28
N ALA A 62 -1.62 -16.58 -7.06
CA ALA A 62 -1.52 -17.55 -8.15
C ALA A 62 -2.80 -17.58 -8.99
N ASN A 63 -3.97 -17.25 -8.41
CA ASN A 63 -5.23 -17.12 -9.13
C ASN A 63 -5.24 -15.86 -10.00
N ASP A 64 -5.41 -16.03 -11.31
CA ASP A 64 -5.31 -14.95 -12.29
C ASP A 64 -6.40 -13.87 -12.12
N LYS A 65 -7.65 -14.27 -11.88
CA LYS A 65 -8.76 -13.34 -11.65
C LYS A 65 -8.50 -12.46 -10.42
N PHE A 66 -8.08 -13.09 -9.32
CA PHE A 66 -7.73 -12.36 -8.09
C PHE A 66 -6.55 -11.43 -8.31
N ARG A 67 -5.46 -11.92 -8.93
CA ARG A 67 -4.24 -11.14 -9.19
C ARG A 67 -4.53 -9.91 -10.04
N THR A 68 -5.31 -10.06 -11.10
CA THR A 68 -5.71 -8.97 -12.00
C THR A 68 -6.57 -7.94 -11.28
N ALA A 69 -7.62 -8.37 -10.58
CA ALA A 69 -8.49 -7.46 -9.83
C ALA A 69 -7.72 -6.71 -8.72
N CYS A 70 -6.83 -7.41 -8.01
CA CYS A 70 -6.00 -6.83 -6.97
C CYS A 70 -5.04 -5.77 -7.54
N GLY A 71 -4.40 -6.05 -8.67
CA GLY A 71 -3.54 -5.11 -9.39
C GLY A 71 -4.26 -3.86 -9.88
N GLN A 72 -5.46 -4.02 -10.46
CA GLN A 72 -6.29 -2.88 -10.89
C GLN A 72 -6.68 -1.97 -9.71
N ASN A 73 -7.11 -2.57 -8.60
CA ASN A 73 -7.42 -1.82 -7.37
C ASN A 73 -6.18 -1.16 -6.76
N ALA A 74 -5.02 -1.81 -6.86
CA ALA A 74 -3.74 -1.24 -6.46
C ALA A 74 -3.41 0.02 -7.28
N ARG A 75 -3.54 -0.03 -8.61
CA ARG A 75 -3.36 1.13 -9.50
C ARG A 75 -4.28 2.28 -9.11
N LYS A 76 -5.58 1.99 -8.97
CA LYS A 76 -6.58 3.00 -8.57
C LYS A 76 -6.27 3.63 -7.20
N THR A 77 -5.72 2.85 -6.27
CA THR A 77 -5.28 3.38 -4.97
C THR A 77 -4.09 4.31 -5.13
N ALA A 78 -3.09 3.91 -5.91
CA ALA A 78 -1.88 4.71 -6.14
C ALA A 78 -2.17 6.04 -6.86
N GLU A 79 -3.20 6.08 -7.72
CA GLU A 79 -3.65 7.32 -8.38
C GLU A 79 -4.10 8.41 -7.40
N SER A 80 -4.53 8.05 -6.18
CA SER A 80 -4.83 9.01 -5.10
C SER A 80 -3.59 9.69 -4.53
N PHE A 81 -2.41 9.15 -4.81
CA PHE A 81 -1.09 9.66 -4.40
C PHE A 81 -0.31 10.24 -5.59
N SER A 82 -0.99 10.54 -6.70
CA SER A 82 -0.40 11.23 -7.85
C SER A 82 0.17 12.59 -7.47
N LYS A 83 1.21 13.04 -8.19
CA LYS A 83 1.87 14.33 -7.94
C LYS A 83 0.86 15.48 -7.96
N GLU A 84 -0.09 15.42 -8.88
CA GLU A 84 -1.12 16.42 -9.11
C GLU A 84 -2.07 16.50 -7.91
N LYS A 85 -2.57 15.36 -7.39
CA LYS A 85 -3.44 15.34 -6.22
C LYS A 85 -2.73 15.78 -4.95
N ILE A 86 -1.49 15.32 -4.76
CA ILE A 86 -0.70 15.70 -3.59
C ILE A 86 -0.34 17.19 -3.63
N ALA A 87 0.07 17.73 -4.78
CA ALA A 87 0.34 19.15 -4.95
C ALA A 87 -0.91 20.01 -4.67
N ALA A 88 -2.10 19.57 -5.12
CA ALA A 88 -3.35 20.25 -4.82
C ALA A 88 -3.66 20.27 -3.31
N GLN A 89 -3.41 19.17 -2.59
CA GLN A 89 -3.58 19.12 -1.13
C GLN A 89 -2.64 20.10 -0.42
N TRP A 90 -1.37 20.14 -0.82
CA TRP A 90 -0.40 21.09 -0.28
C TRP A 90 -0.77 22.54 -0.58
N SER A 91 -1.18 22.84 -1.81
CA SER A 91 -1.62 24.17 -2.21
C SER A 91 -2.81 24.64 -1.35
N LYS A 92 -3.82 23.78 -1.17
CA LYS A 92 -4.97 24.06 -0.30
C LYS A 92 -4.54 24.35 1.14
N LEU A 93 -3.63 23.54 1.69
CA LEU A 93 -3.10 23.77 3.04
C LEU A 93 -2.41 25.13 3.13
N PHE A 94 -1.49 25.45 2.21
CA PHE A 94 -0.78 26.73 2.24
C PHE A 94 -1.70 27.94 2.08
N GLN A 95 -2.75 27.83 1.25
CA GLN A 95 -3.77 28.87 1.14
C GLN A 95 -4.53 29.07 2.47
N SER A 96 -4.86 27.97 3.17
CA SER A 96 -5.56 28.05 4.46
C SER A 96 -4.75 28.68 5.59
N LEU A 97 -3.42 28.68 5.47
CA LEU A 97 -2.49 29.28 6.43
C LEU A 97 -2.17 30.75 6.11
N ARG A 98 -2.61 31.24 4.95
CA ARG A 98 -2.43 32.62 4.53
C ARG A 98 -3.45 33.47 5.28
N LYS A 99 -2.98 34.33 6.19
CA LYS A 99 -3.79 35.34 6.88
C LYS A 99 -4.33 36.37 5.89
#